data_AF-A0A6A5SL65-F1
#
_entry.id   AF-A0A6A5SL65-F1
#
_cell.length_a   1.000
_cell.length_b   1.000
_cell.length_c   1.000
_cell.angle_alpha   90.00
_cell.angle_beta   90.00
_cell.angle_gamma   90.00
#
_symmetry.space_group_name_H-M   'P 1'
#
loop_
_entity.id
_entity.type
_entity.pdbx_description
1 polymer ?
#
loop_
_entity_poly.entity_id
_entity_poly.type
_entity_poly.pdbx_seq_one_letter_code
_entity_poly.pdbx_strand_id
1 'polypeptide(L)'
;MVFATNVAFTVNKQTPITQRPAQAYATVINFRSSVGKRPGLEQKEARSHHVPLSNCVPGSLKRKRGEKGKKECDEATNLTTPSGNVATTSPNTALGRPVLNQRWQQRKPTKLRKGRTFDKGVDQDCWFTILSFADPAQLLEMRSKIASCYRLLRDFPMLWKHSRTFYYGGDMPGPPSELTEFQFAHLRHGHGCMSCVAPKTRKTYWAFLRRMCKACLMSKVIKEYEAMNLLRDANGQDISFLYKCLPSGIFDSWDNFGGVGPASTHAMKTMYLQSDVEKLVAEYIKDSEGRAADSEETRNWLATWLSAKIKVVEERHAFAKKMELWEESTRSSRSFEHQENKSARQVFFKEQALKLTPPITAKELESCPSYKRAIVIPKAPNNTSWDLLKPKLVKEAAELAAKGKMEESRPPTASTSGISTPSSSIDGQLPYTHSYLDKILGGQESRPFTSSTSASTSASTSASTSDVHILPNSTFGQPYAHPYLDMVLGPPPQRSHPF
;
A
#
# COMPACT_ATOMS: atom_id res chain seq x y z
N MET A 1 6.56 6.13 -20.55
CA MET A 1 5.40 6.22 -21.46
C MET A 1 5.26 4.89 -22.16
N VAL A 2 4.12 4.20 -22.01
CA VAL A 2 3.86 2.90 -22.66
C VAL A 2 2.52 3.02 -23.36
N PHE A 3 2.55 2.96 -24.70
CA PHE A 3 1.35 2.85 -25.53
C PHE A 3 0.85 1.41 -25.49
N ALA A 4 -0.28 1.19 -24.84
CA ALA A 4 -1.00 -0.08 -24.89
C ALA A 4 -2.28 0.12 -25.69
N THR A 5 -2.22 -0.14 -26.99
CA THR A 5 -3.39 -0.26 -27.86
C THR A 5 -3.51 -1.71 -28.32
N ASN A 6 -4.73 -2.23 -28.22
CA ASN A 6 -5.28 -3.42 -28.89
C ASN A 6 -5.11 -4.77 -28.17
N VAL A 7 -6.02 -5.05 -27.23
CA VAL A 7 -6.54 -6.41 -27.00
C VAL A 7 -8.07 -6.30 -26.89
N ALA A 8 -8.78 -6.65 -27.96
CA ALA A 8 -10.23 -6.85 -27.94
C ALA A 8 -10.50 -8.30 -27.48
N PHE A 9 -11.22 -8.46 -26.37
CA PHE A 9 -11.73 -9.76 -25.94
C PHE A 9 -13.08 -10.01 -26.62
N THR A 10 -13.15 -11.02 -27.47
CA THR A 10 -14.42 -11.50 -28.03
C THR A 10 -15.16 -12.27 -26.94
N VAL A 11 -16.13 -11.61 -26.30
CA VAL A 11 -17.06 -12.26 -25.37
C VAL A 11 -18.11 -13.00 -26.18
N ASN A 12 -18.22 -14.31 -25.96
CA ASN A 12 -19.24 -15.15 -26.57
C ASN A 12 -20.63 -14.71 -26.07
N LYS A 13 -21.49 -14.25 -26.98
CA LYS A 13 -22.83 -13.73 -26.66
C LYS A 13 -23.73 -14.90 -26.23
N GLN A 14 -24.00 -15.01 -24.93
CA GLN A 14 -25.13 -15.80 -24.45
C GLN A 14 -26.43 -15.12 -24.92
N THR A 15 -27.30 -15.88 -25.58
CA THR A 15 -28.65 -15.48 -26.01
C THR A 15 -29.51 -15.11 -24.80
N PRO A 16 -30.03 -13.87 -24.70
CA PRO A 16 -30.97 -13.50 -23.64
C PRO A 16 -32.40 -13.91 -24.00
N ILE A 17 -33.06 -14.53 -23.01
CA ILE A 17 -34.49 -14.81 -22.99
C ILE A 17 -35.27 -13.49 -23.07
N THR A 18 -36.23 -13.45 -24.00
CA THR A 18 -37.13 -12.33 -24.27
C THR A 18 -38.07 -12.02 -23.11
N GLN A 19 -37.76 -10.95 -22.36
CA GLN A 19 -38.77 -10.12 -21.69
C GLN A 19 -38.38 -8.65 -21.89
N ARG A 20 -39.28 -7.87 -22.49
CA ARG A 20 -39.10 -6.44 -22.80
C ARG A 20 -39.14 -5.59 -21.51
N PRO A 21 -38.14 -4.73 -21.26
CA PRO A 21 -38.31 -3.52 -20.47
C PRO A 21 -38.51 -2.29 -21.37
N ALA A 22 -39.15 -1.27 -20.81
CA ALA A 22 -39.51 -0.01 -21.46
C ALA A 22 -38.30 0.77 -22.00
N GLN A 23 -38.54 1.51 -23.08
CA GLN A 23 -37.60 2.34 -23.83
C GLN A 23 -36.83 3.31 -22.92
N ALA A 24 -35.49 3.19 -22.93
CA ALA A 24 -34.59 4.22 -22.41
C ALA A 24 -33.97 4.98 -23.59
N TYR A 25 -34.17 6.29 -23.61
CA TYR A 25 -33.56 7.21 -24.57
C TYR A 25 -32.03 7.22 -24.37
N ALA A 26 -31.28 6.87 -25.41
CA ALA A 26 -29.83 6.94 -25.44
C ALA A 26 -29.39 8.30 -26.01
N THR A 27 -28.90 9.19 -25.15
CA THR A 27 -28.19 10.40 -25.58
C THR A 27 -26.76 10.01 -25.93
N VAL A 28 -26.42 10.03 -27.21
CA VAL A 28 -25.06 9.80 -27.72
C VAL A 28 -24.23 11.05 -27.44
N ILE A 29 -23.43 11.03 -26.36
CA ILE A 29 -22.43 12.07 -26.10
C ILE A 29 -21.13 11.66 -26.83
N ASN A 30 -20.89 12.31 -27.96
CA ASN A 30 -19.75 12.10 -28.82
C ASN A 30 -18.56 12.94 -28.30
N PHE A 31 -17.71 12.39 -27.43
CA PHE A 31 -16.45 13.04 -27.04
C PHE A 31 -15.37 12.80 -28.11
N ARG A 32 -15.30 13.68 -29.10
CA ARG A 32 -14.07 13.84 -29.90
C ARG A 32 -13.15 14.84 -29.19
N SER A 33 -11.93 14.40 -28.88
CA SER A 33 -10.86 15.26 -28.38
C SER A 33 -10.31 16.13 -29.52
N SER A 34 -10.57 17.44 -29.48
CA SER A 34 -9.90 18.43 -30.33
C SER A 34 -8.61 18.90 -29.65
N VAL A 35 -7.46 18.36 -30.07
CA VAL A 35 -6.15 18.94 -29.78
C VAL A 35 -5.69 19.69 -31.03
N GLY A 36 -5.86 21.00 -31.02
CA GLY A 36 -5.39 21.90 -32.07
C GLY A 36 -5.53 23.35 -31.61
N LYS A 37 -4.43 23.91 -31.09
CA LYS A 37 -4.35 25.29 -30.61
C LYS A 37 -4.46 26.28 -31.78
N ARG A 38 -5.40 27.23 -31.71
CA ARG A 38 -5.25 28.59 -32.25
C ARG A 38 -5.94 29.60 -31.32
N PRO A 39 -5.41 30.82 -31.17
CA PRO A 39 -5.92 31.80 -30.22
C PRO A 39 -6.98 32.73 -30.85
N GLY A 40 -7.90 33.19 -30.01
CA GLY A 40 -8.69 34.40 -30.23
C GLY A 40 -10.01 34.22 -30.96
N LEU A 41 -11.12 34.24 -30.23
CA LEU A 41 -12.25 35.14 -30.49
C LEU A 41 -13.29 35.04 -29.36
N GLU A 42 -13.76 36.20 -28.89
CA GLU A 42 -14.90 36.37 -27.97
C GLU A 42 -16.21 35.88 -28.58
N GLN A 43 -17.00 35.09 -27.84
CA GLN A 43 -18.45 34.93 -28.03
C GLN A 43 -19.09 34.66 -26.66
N LYS A 44 -19.81 35.64 -26.10
CA LYS A 44 -21.27 35.85 -26.17
C LYS A 44 -22.10 34.74 -25.52
N GLU A 45 -22.68 35.09 -24.36
CA GLU A 45 -23.67 34.33 -23.59
C GLU A 45 -24.88 33.91 -24.42
N ALA A 46 -25.26 32.64 -24.31
CA ALA A 46 -26.54 32.14 -24.76
C ALA A 46 -27.40 31.76 -23.53
N ARG A 47 -28.39 32.60 -23.24
CA ARG A 47 -29.52 32.35 -22.33
C ARG A 47 -30.29 31.12 -22.81
N SER A 48 -30.49 30.13 -21.93
CA SER A 48 -31.45 29.05 -22.17
C SER A 48 -32.82 29.41 -21.61
N HIS A 49 -33.83 29.29 -22.47
CA HIS A 49 -35.25 29.47 -22.16
C HIS A 49 -35.79 28.29 -21.34
N HIS A 50 -36.51 28.60 -20.26
CA HIS A 50 -37.39 27.66 -19.56
C HIS A 50 -38.70 27.48 -20.34
N VAL A 51 -39.18 26.24 -20.45
CA VAL A 51 -40.54 25.89 -20.88
C VAL A 51 -41.26 25.23 -19.70
N PRO A 52 -42.43 25.72 -19.29
CA PRO A 52 -43.23 25.13 -18.20
C PRO A 52 -44.13 24.02 -18.75
N LEU A 53 -44.31 22.95 -17.98
CA LEU A 53 -45.39 21.99 -18.20
C LEU A 53 -46.28 21.87 -16.97
N SER A 54 -47.55 22.05 -17.27
CA SER A 54 -48.70 22.20 -16.40
C SER A 54 -49.24 20.85 -15.89
N ASN A 55 -49.69 20.86 -14.64
CA ASN A 55 -50.81 20.16 -13.99
C ASN A 55 -51.50 18.97 -14.70
N CYS A 56 -51.69 17.85 -13.97
CA CYS A 56 -52.99 17.46 -13.39
C CYS A 56 -53.04 16.00 -12.87
N VAL A 57 -53.35 15.87 -11.57
CA VAL A 57 -54.47 15.06 -10.98
C VAL A 57 -54.20 13.59 -10.52
N PRO A 58 -54.85 13.15 -9.40
CA PRO A 58 -54.21 12.46 -8.27
C PRO A 58 -54.84 11.13 -7.83
N GLY A 59 -54.16 10.47 -6.87
CA GLY A 59 -54.80 9.62 -5.85
C GLY A 59 -54.43 8.13 -5.88
N SER A 60 -53.92 7.59 -4.76
CA SER A 60 -54.69 6.67 -3.89
C SER A 60 -53.82 5.87 -2.90
N LEU A 61 -54.30 5.85 -1.65
CA LEU A 61 -54.31 4.74 -0.69
C LEU A 61 -53.03 4.34 0.08
N LYS A 62 -52.93 5.00 1.25
CA LYS A 62 -52.67 4.44 2.59
C LYS A 62 -52.70 2.91 2.71
N ARG A 63 -51.65 2.31 3.31
CA ARG A 63 -51.81 1.23 4.30
C ARG A 63 -50.87 1.41 5.50
N LYS A 64 -51.52 1.56 6.65
CA LYS A 64 -51.05 1.62 8.03
C LYS A 64 -51.01 0.18 8.57
N ARG A 65 -49.87 -0.26 9.12
CA ARG A 65 -49.74 -1.48 9.93
C ARG A 65 -48.55 -1.21 10.87
N GLY A 66 -48.66 -1.20 12.18
CA GLY A 66 -49.61 -1.85 13.08
C GLY A 66 -48.76 -2.41 14.21
N GLU A 67 -48.62 -1.62 15.26
CA GLU A 67 -47.85 -1.83 16.48
C GLU A 67 -48.64 -2.71 17.47
N LYS A 68 -47.97 -3.69 18.10
CA LYS A 68 -48.32 -4.45 19.32
C LYS A 68 -47.30 -5.60 19.44
N GLY A 69 -46.67 -5.94 20.55
CA GLY A 69 -46.78 -5.53 21.94
C GLY A 69 -46.15 -6.65 22.80
N LYS A 70 -45.27 -6.27 23.73
CA LYS A 70 -45.10 -6.76 25.11
C LYS A 70 -45.26 -8.27 25.40
N LYS A 71 -44.21 -8.90 25.95
CA LYS A 71 -44.27 -9.81 27.12
C LYS A 71 -42.88 -10.19 27.66
N GLU A 72 -42.61 -9.79 28.89
CA GLU A 72 -41.67 -10.41 29.86
C GLU A 72 -42.25 -11.72 30.40
N CYS A 73 -41.37 -12.65 30.79
CA CYS A 73 -41.49 -13.49 32.00
C CYS A 73 -40.18 -14.30 32.20
N ASP A 74 -39.48 -13.97 33.28
CA ASP A 74 -38.94 -14.83 34.35
C ASP A 74 -38.19 -16.15 34.05
N GLU A 75 -36.93 -16.15 34.50
CA GLU A 75 -36.41 -16.93 35.64
C GLU A 75 -36.76 -18.43 35.77
N ALA A 76 -35.73 -19.31 35.68
CA ALA A 76 -35.40 -20.35 36.68
C ALA A 76 -34.29 -21.32 36.19
N THR A 77 -33.19 -21.30 36.94
CA THR A 77 -32.44 -22.42 37.53
C THR A 77 -32.75 -23.86 37.07
N ASN A 78 -31.71 -24.63 36.67
CA ASN A 78 -31.21 -25.76 37.46
C ASN A 78 -30.09 -26.57 36.75
N LEU A 79 -29.04 -26.86 37.53
CA LEU A 79 -28.08 -27.95 37.34
C LEU A 79 -28.81 -29.30 37.22
N THR A 80 -28.23 -30.27 36.50
CA THR A 80 -28.08 -31.68 36.95
C THR A 80 -27.16 -32.45 35.99
N THR A 81 -26.05 -32.96 36.54
CA THR A 81 -25.18 -34.03 36.01
C THR A 81 -25.80 -35.40 36.36
N PRO A 82 -25.69 -36.44 35.50
CA PRO A 82 -24.93 -37.64 35.90
C PRO A 82 -24.13 -38.24 34.72
N SER A 83 -22.89 -38.70 34.92
CA SER A 83 -22.48 -40.00 35.52
C SER A 83 -22.78 -41.23 34.65
N GLY A 84 -21.74 -41.98 34.30
CA GLY A 84 -21.82 -43.44 34.19
C GLY A 84 -21.30 -44.13 32.93
N ASN A 85 -20.28 -44.99 33.14
CA ASN A 85 -19.96 -46.26 32.46
C ASN A 85 -18.93 -46.16 31.31
N VAL A 86 -17.68 -46.62 31.45
CA VAL A 86 -17.14 -47.97 31.77
C VAL A 86 -17.65 -49.04 30.79
N ALA A 87 -16.78 -49.46 29.85
CA ALA A 87 -16.21 -50.81 29.80
C ALA A 87 -15.71 -51.21 28.39
N THR A 88 -14.65 -52.02 28.40
CA THR A 88 -14.38 -53.15 27.49
C THR A 88 -13.40 -52.94 26.33
N THR A 89 -12.18 -53.36 26.62
CA THR A 89 -11.11 -53.86 25.76
C THR A 89 -11.54 -55.02 24.85
N SER A 90 -11.02 -55.01 23.61
CA SER A 90 -10.58 -56.24 22.91
C SER A 90 -9.56 -55.90 21.82
N PRO A 91 -8.45 -56.63 21.73
CA PRO A 91 -7.46 -56.49 20.66
C PRO A 91 -7.82 -57.46 19.53
N ASN A 92 -7.89 -56.96 18.29
CA ASN A 92 -7.88 -57.86 17.14
C ASN A 92 -6.96 -57.31 16.05
N THR A 93 -5.92 -58.09 15.85
CA THR A 93 -4.99 -58.16 14.74
C THR A 93 -5.72 -58.17 13.40
N ALA A 94 -5.42 -57.24 12.50
CA ALA A 94 -5.75 -57.38 11.08
C ALA A 94 -4.70 -56.68 10.21
N LEU A 95 -4.05 -57.51 9.41
CA LEU A 95 -3.07 -57.17 8.40
C LEU A 95 -3.59 -56.15 7.37
N GLY A 96 -2.66 -55.30 6.90
CA GLY A 96 -2.54 -54.92 5.49
C GLY A 96 -3.73 -54.20 4.87
N ARG A 97 -3.96 -52.94 5.25
CA ARG A 97 -4.87 -52.06 4.50
C ARG A 97 -4.07 -51.24 3.48
N PRO A 98 -4.32 -51.37 2.17
CA PRO A 98 -3.61 -50.61 1.15
C PRO A 98 -3.94 -49.12 1.30
N VAL A 99 -2.90 -48.29 1.19
CA VAL A 99 -2.96 -46.83 1.17
C VAL A 99 -3.78 -46.39 -0.04
N LEU A 100 -5.09 -46.31 0.18
CA LEU A 100 -6.07 -45.91 -0.81
C LEU A 100 -5.90 -44.41 -1.00
N ASN A 101 -5.52 -44.02 -2.22
CA ASN A 101 -5.53 -42.64 -2.72
C ASN A 101 -6.83 -41.95 -2.29
N GLN A 102 -6.80 -41.25 -1.15
CA GLN A 102 -7.88 -40.36 -0.72
C GLN A 102 -7.82 -39.14 -1.61
N ARG A 103 -8.36 -39.32 -2.82
CA ARG A 103 -8.88 -38.27 -3.66
C ARG A 103 -9.84 -37.50 -2.76
N TRP A 104 -9.42 -36.32 -2.28
CA TRP A 104 -10.24 -35.41 -1.50
C TRP A 104 -11.55 -35.23 -2.26
N GLN A 105 -12.56 -36.02 -1.91
CA GLN A 105 -13.88 -35.91 -2.52
C GLN A 105 -14.32 -34.53 -2.12
N GLN A 106 -14.36 -33.61 -3.08
CA GLN A 106 -14.81 -32.26 -2.87
C GLN A 106 -16.20 -32.36 -2.29
N ARG A 107 -16.29 -32.24 -0.96
CA ARG A 107 -17.56 -32.26 -0.24
C ARG A 107 -18.36 -31.14 -0.88
N LYS A 108 -19.43 -31.52 -1.59
CA LYS A 108 -20.31 -30.58 -2.25
C LYS A 108 -20.62 -29.49 -1.21
N PRO A 109 -20.37 -28.20 -1.51
CA PRO A 109 -20.52 -27.13 -0.54
C PRO A 109 -21.87 -27.29 0.15
N THR A 110 -21.88 -27.34 1.49
CA THR A 110 -23.10 -27.50 2.27
C THR A 110 -24.07 -26.42 1.83
N LYS A 111 -25.10 -26.80 1.06
CA LYS A 111 -26.08 -25.86 0.54
C LYS A 111 -26.86 -25.33 1.75
N LEU A 112 -26.53 -24.13 2.20
CA LEU A 112 -27.28 -23.44 3.24
C LEU A 112 -28.74 -23.34 2.77
N ARG A 113 -29.68 -23.85 3.59
CA ARG A 113 -31.11 -23.76 3.31
C ARG A 113 -31.48 -22.28 3.20
N LYS A 114 -31.83 -21.86 1.99
CA LYS A 114 -32.26 -20.50 1.66
C LYS A 114 -33.54 -20.18 2.46
N GLY A 115 -33.47 -19.25 3.41
CA GLY A 115 -34.64 -18.74 4.13
C GLY A 115 -34.61 -18.86 5.66
N ARG A 116 -33.66 -19.57 6.27
CA ARG A 116 -33.48 -19.56 7.73
C ARG A 116 -32.34 -18.60 8.07
N THR A 117 -32.67 -17.43 8.62
CA THR A 117 -31.68 -16.61 9.32
C THR A 117 -31.12 -17.43 10.47
N PHE A 118 -29.80 -17.45 10.65
CA PHE A 118 -29.22 -18.06 11.84
C PHE A 118 -29.66 -17.23 13.05
N ASP A 119 -30.52 -17.80 13.91
CA ASP A 119 -31.03 -17.13 15.11
C ASP A 119 -29.90 -16.76 16.07
N LYS A 120 -28.77 -17.48 16.00
CA LYS A 120 -27.53 -17.18 16.71
C LYS A 120 -26.55 -16.60 15.71
N GLY A 121 -26.24 -15.32 15.85
CA GLY A 121 -25.15 -14.69 15.10
C GLY A 121 -23.84 -15.43 15.33
N VAL A 122 -22.89 -15.28 14.40
CA VAL A 122 -21.51 -15.72 14.63
C VAL A 122 -20.94 -14.91 15.79
N ASP A 123 -20.33 -15.62 16.74
CA ASP A 123 -19.76 -15.03 17.96
C ASP A 123 -18.68 -13.98 17.62
N GLN A 124 -18.54 -12.96 18.48
CA GLN A 124 -17.60 -11.86 18.25
C GLN A 124 -16.15 -12.36 18.26
N ASP A 125 -15.83 -13.34 19.10
CA ASP A 125 -14.48 -13.95 19.18
C ASP A 125 -14.12 -14.72 17.91
N CYS A 126 -15.13 -15.36 17.27
CA CYS A 126 -14.94 -16.00 15.97
C CYS A 126 -14.60 -14.95 14.90
N TRP A 127 -15.31 -13.81 14.88
CA TRP A 127 -14.98 -12.73 13.95
C TRP A 127 -13.61 -12.12 14.23
N PHE A 128 -13.25 -11.90 15.49
CA PHE A 128 -11.93 -11.41 15.87
C PHE A 128 -10.83 -12.36 15.36
N THR A 129 -11.00 -13.67 15.58
CA THR A 129 -10.05 -14.69 15.14
C THR A 129 -9.95 -14.75 13.61
N ILE A 130 -11.05 -14.67 12.88
CA ILE A 130 -11.02 -14.68 11.41
C ILE A 130 -10.33 -13.43 10.88
N LEU A 131 -10.66 -12.26 11.41
CA LEU A 131 -10.17 -10.99 10.92
C LEU A 131 -8.73 -10.67 11.35
N SER A 132 -8.19 -11.35 12.37
CA SER A 132 -6.79 -11.19 12.78
C SER A 132 -5.81 -11.71 11.73
N PHE A 133 -6.26 -12.56 10.82
CA PHE A 133 -5.47 -13.06 9.68
C PHE A 133 -5.60 -12.21 8.41
N ALA A 134 -6.48 -11.21 8.39
CA ALA A 134 -6.70 -10.38 7.21
C ALA A 134 -5.59 -9.33 7.04
N ASP A 135 -5.36 -8.88 5.81
CA ASP A 135 -4.49 -7.72 5.53
C ASP A 135 -5.13 -6.44 6.13
N PRO A 136 -4.38 -5.59 6.86
CA PRO A 136 -4.89 -4.30 7.32
C PRO A 136 -5.55 -3.44 6.23
N ALA A 137 -5.09 -3.53 4.97
CA ALA A 137 -5.74 -2.85 3.85
C ALA A 137 -7.15 -3.39 3.57
N GLN A 138 -7.34 -4.70 3.65
CA GLN A 138 -8.65 -5.35 3.50
C GLN A 138 -9.57 -4.97 4.67
N LEU A 139 -9.04 -4.91 5.89
CA LEU A 139 -9.82 -4.47 7.07
C LEU A 139 -10.33 -3.03 6.90
N LEU A 140 -9.53 -2.12 6.34
CA LEU A 140 -10.00 -0.76 6.03
C LEU A 140 -11.12 -0.77 4.99
N GLU A 141 -10.99 -1.57 3.93
CA GLU A 141 -12.02 -1.69 2.91
C GLU A 141 -13.32 -2.23 3.51
N MET A 142 -13.25 -3.29 4.33
CA MET A 142 -14.40 -3.86 5.04
C MET A 142 -15.03 -2.85 6.00
N ARG A 143 -14.23 -2.12 6.77
CA ARG A 143 -14.70 -1.04 7.67
C ARG A 143 -15.50 0.01 6.90
N SER A 144 -15.07 0.37 5.69
CA SER A 144 -15.71 1.40 4.88
C SER A 144 -16.98 0.93 4.17
N LYS A 145 -17.06 -0.35 3.79
CA LYS A 145 -18.14 -0.88 2.94
C LYS A 145 -19.20 -1.67 3.71
N ILE A 146 -18.87 -2.20 4.89
CA ILE A 146 -19.71 -3.15 5.62
C ILE A 146 -20.00 -2.58 7.03
N ALA A 147 -21.24 -2.19 7.27
CA ALA A 147 -21.64 -1.55 8.53
C ALA A 147 -21.44 -2.43 9.79
N SER A 148 -21.56 -3.76 9.67
CA SER A 148 -21.24 -4.67 10.79
C SER A 148 -19.73 -4.68 11.08
N CYS A 149 -18.88 -4.73 10.05
CA CYS A 149 -17.43 -4.65 10.22
C CYS A 149 -16.99 -3.28 10.76
N TYR A 150 -17.67 -2.19 10.40
CA TYR A 150 -17.38 -0.87 10.98
C TYR A 150 -17.47 -0.90 12.52
N ARG A 151 -18.58 -1.41 13.07
CA ARG A 151 -18.81 -1.50 14.52
C ARG A 151 -17.76 -2.39 15.18
N LEU A 152 -17.58 -3.60 14.65
CA LEU A 152 -16.57 -4.54 15.15
C LEU A 152 -15.15 -3.92 15.14
N LEU A 153 -14.71 -3.33 14.04
CA LEU A 153 -13.36 -2.78 13.92
C LEU A 153 -13.14 -1.47 14.70
N ARG A 154 -14.22 -0.81 15.12
CA ARG A 154 -14.18 0.32 16.05
C ARG A 154 -14.05 -0.17 17.49
N ASP A 155 -14.80 -1.20 17.85
CA ASP A 155 -14.91 -1.69 19.22
C ASP A 155 -13.72 -2.59 19.62
N PHE A 156 -13.02 -3.19 18.65
CA PHE A 156 -11.85 -4.06 18.88
C PHE A 156 -10.54 -3.46 18.32
N PRO A 157 -9.94 -2.45 18.96
CA PRO A 157 -8.72 -1.80 18.46
C PRO A 157 -7.52 -2.76 18.36
N MET A 158 -7.45 -3.77 19.24
CA MET A 158 -6.40 -4.79 19.22
C MET A 158 -6.39 -5.63 17.95
N LEU A 159 -7.50 -5.72 17.22
CA LEU A 159 -7.59 -6.47 15.97
C LEU A 159 -6.63 -5.92 14.91
N TRP A 160 -6.46 -4.60 14.85
CA TRP A 160 -5.52 -3.93 13.94
C TRP A 160 -4.07 -4.33 14.22
N LYS A 161 -3.69 -4.40 15.50
CA LYS A 161 -2.36 -4.85 15.92
C LYS A 161 -2.10 -6.30 15.52
N HIS A 162 -3.04 -7.21 15.80
CA HIS A 162 -2.90 -8.63 15.44
C HIS A 162 -2.80 -8.82 13.93
N SER A 163 -3.67 -8.17 13.16
CA SER A 163 -3.66 -8.18 11.70
C SER A 163 -2.34 -7.66 11.13
N ARG A 164 -1.80 -6.55 11.67
CA ARG A 164 -0.50 -6.01 11.27
C ARG A 164 0.64 -6.98 11.57
N THR A 165 0.72 -7.50 12.79
CA THR A 165 1.78 -8.42 13.21
C THR A 165 1.73 -9.74 12.45
N PHE A 166 0.53 -10.26 12.17
CA PHE A 166 0.37 -11.48 11.38
C PHE A 166 0.82 -11.28 9.92
N TYR A 167 0.35 -10.21 9.27
CA TYR A 167 0.59 -10.02 7.83
C TYR A 167 2.00 -9.49 7.50
N TYR A 168 2.55 -8.60 8.34
CA TYR A 168 3.86 -7.97 8.09
C TYR A 168 4.99 -8.51 8.97
N GLY A 169 4.69 -9.39 9.93
CA GLY A 169 5.68 -9.90 10.89
C GLY A 169 6.09 -8.88 11.95
N GLY A 170 7.16 -9.21 12.68
CA GLY A 170 7.75 -8.36 13.73
C GLY A 170 8.62 -7.21 13.21
N ASP A 171 9.02 -7.24 11.94
CA ASP A 171 9.93 -6.26 11.34
C ASP A 171 9.25 -4.90 11.10
N MET A 172 7.93 -4.91 10.87
CA MET A 172 7.18 -3.69 10.66
C MET A 172 7.05 -2.90 11.98
N PRO A 173 7.50 -1.63 12.02
CA PRO A 173 7.35 -0.78 13.19
C PRO A 173 5.89 -0.67 13.66
N GLY A 174 5.69 -0.70 14.98
CA GLY A 174 4.41 -0.34 15.59
C GLY A 174 4.13 1.16 15.46
N PRO A 175 2.87 1.60 15.62
CA PRO A 175 2.52 3.00 15.53
C PRO A 175 3.26 3.84 16.60
N PRO A 176 3.60 5.10 16.32
CA PRO A 176 4.09 6.03 17.35
C PRO A 176 2.97 6.30 18.35
N SER A 177 3.33 6.79 19.55
CA SER A 177 2.39 7.07 20.64
C SER A 177 1.26 8.05 20.25
N GLU A 178 1.53 8.95 19.30
CA GLU A 178 0.56 9.91 18.75
C GLU A 178 -0.54 9.27 17.87
N LEU A 179 -0.38 8.01 17.46
CA LEU A 179 -1.29 7.34 16.53
C LEU A 179 -1.86 6.05 17.13
N THR A 180 -3.18 5.89 17.02
CA THR A 180 -3.83 4.59 17.24
C THR A 180 -3.49 3.62 16.10
N GLU A 181 -3.57 2.31 16.36
CA GLU A 181 -3.34 1.27 15.33
C GLU A 181 -4.27 1.45 14.11
N PHE A 182 -5.51 1.89 14.31
CA PHE A 182 -6.42 2.23 13.21
C PHE A 182 -5.93 3.43 12.39
N GLN A 183 -5.56 4.54 13.05
CA GLN A 183 -5.05 5.73 12.35
C GLN A 183 -3.78 5.40 11.58
N PHE A 184 -2.91 4.57 12.15
CA PHE A 184 -1.69 4.10 11.49
C PHE A 184 -2.00 3.22 10.27
N ALA A 185 -2.91 2.25 10.40
CA ALA A 185 -3.37 1.46 9.26
C ALA A 185 -3.99 2.36 8.18
N HIS A 186 -4.84 3.32 8.56
CA HIS A 186 -5.43 4.29 7.65
C HIS A 186 -4.38 5.19 6.98
N LEU A 187 -3.34 5.61 7.70
CA LEU A 187 -2.21 6.40 7.19
C LEU A 187 -1.32 5.60 6.24
N ARG A 188 -1.21 4.29 6.41
CA ARG A 188 -0.44 3.40 5.52
C ARG A 188 -1.22 2.97 4.28
N HIS A 189 -2.42 2.42 4.49
CA HIS A 189 -3.18 1.69 3.46
C HIS A 189 -4.36 2.45 2.88
N GLY A 190 -4.86 3.49 3.56
CA GLY A 190 -5.88 4.39 3.04
C GLY A 190 -5.54 5.03 1.68
N HIS A 191 -6.52 5.72 1.13
CA HIS A 191 -6.40 6.37 -0.17
C HIS A 191 -6.86 7.81 -0.09
N GLY A 192 -6.20 8.66 -0.88
CA GLY A 192 -6.58 10.06 -0.99
C GLY A 192 -5.73 10.97 -0.12
N CYS A 193 -5.57 12.21 -0.56
CA CYS A 193 -4.82 13.21 0.21
C CYS A 193 -5.61 13.59 1.46
N MET A 194 -4.98 13.58 2.64
CA MET A 194 -5.61 14.00 3.90
C MET A 194 -5.91 15.51 3.97
N SER A 195 -5.48 16.28 2.98
CA SER A 195 -5.77 17.71 2.88
C SER A 195 -6.89 18.00 1.88
N CYS A 196 -6.68 17.68 0.60
CA CYS A 196 -7.63 18.02 -0.47
C CYS A 196 -8.49 16.84 -0.92
N VAL A 197 -8.35 15.66 -0.30
CA VAL A 197 -9.07 14.42 -0.66
C VAL A 197 -8.78 13.96 -2.10
N ALA A 198 -7.74 14.50 -2.76
CA ALA A 198 -7.37 14.11 -4.12
C ALA A 198 -7.21 12.59 -4.23
N PRO A 199 -7.99 11.92 -5.10
CA PRO A 199 -8.04 10.48 -5.16
C PRO A 199 -6.69 9.91 -5.60
N LYS A 200 -6.47 8.62 -5.33
CA LYS A 200 -5.25 7.88 -5.72
C LYS A 200 -3.94 8.35 -5.08
N THR A 201 -3.96 9.38 -4.23
CA THR A 201 -2.79 9.71 -3.41
C THR A 201 -2.49 8.52 -2.47
N ARG A 202 -1.28 7.97 -2.59
CA ARG A 202 -0.80 6.84 -1.76
C ARG A 202 0.45 7.17 -0.95
N LYS A 203 1.25 8.16 -1.38
CA LYS A 203 2.51 8.52 -0.72
C LYS A 203 2.23 9.09 0.67
N THR A 204 2.83 8.44 1.66
CA THR A 204 2.83 8.87 3.06
C THR A 204 4.15 9.55 3.36
N TYR A 205 4.09 10.71 4.00
CA TYR A 205 5.26 11.44 4.46
C TYR A 205 5.39 11.18 5.95
N TRP A 206 6.21 10.19 6.31
CA TRP A 206 6.31 9.69 7.68
C TRP A 206 6.82 10.75 8.66
N ALA A 207 7.69 11.66 8.21
CA ALA A 207 8.09 12.85 8.99
C ALA A 207 6.88 13.65 9.52
N PHE A 208 5.86 13.81 8.68
CA PHE A 208 4.67 14.60 8.99
C PHE A 208 3.48 13.76 9.46
N LEU A 209 3.59 12.42 9.47
CA LEU A 209 2.48 11.49 9.74
C LEU A 209 1.22 11.82 8.91
N ARG A 210 1.41 12.16 7.63
CA ARG A 210 0.33 12.58 6.71
C ARG A 210 0.48 11.96 5.33
N ARG A 211 -0.66 11.64 4.71
CA ARG A 211 -0.74 11.29 3.28
C ARG A 211 -1.12 12.52 2.47
N MET A 212 -0.24 12.99 1.60
CA MET A 212 -0.45 14.22 0.84
C MET A 212 -0.14 14.04 -0.65
N CYS A 213 -0.84 14.77 -1.52
CA CYS A 213 -0.38 14.92 -2.90
C CYS A 213 0.78 15.92 -2.94
N LYS A 214 1.57 15.92 -4.03
CA LYS A 214 2.72 16.83 -4.15
C LYS A 214 2.30 18.31 -4.01
N ALA A 215 1.17 18.70 -4.60
CA ALA A 215 0.65 20.06 -4.50
C ALA A 215 0.35 20.48 -3.05
N CYS A 216 -0.40 19.67 -2.30
CA CYS A 216 -0.72 19.98 -0.90
C CYS A 216 0.49 19.88 0.04
N LEU A 217 1.46 19.03 -0.26
CA LEU A 217 2.71 19.02 0.49
C LEU A 217 3.42 20.38 0.31
N MET A 218 3.67 20.77 -0.95
CA MET A 218 4.38 22.01 -1.28
C MET A 218 3.67 23.26 -0.76
N SER A 219 2.34 23.27 -0.72
CA SER A 219 1.58 24.41 -0.22
C SER A 219 1.51 24.51 1.31
N LYS A 220 1.98 23.49 2.05
CA LYS A 220 1.85 23.41 3.51
C LYS A 220 3.19 23.29 4.22
N VAL A 221 4.23 22.91 3.51
CA VAL A 221 5.58 22.91 4.05
C VAL A 221 6.19 24.29 3.85
N ILE A 222 6.91 24.75 4.85
CA ILE A 222 7.66 26.00 4.83
C ILE A 222 9.13 25.70 5.06
N LYS A 223 9.99 26.54 4.51
CA LYS A 223 11.44 26.39 4.67
C LYS A 223 11.87 26.80 6.07
N GLU A 224 13.05 26.34 6.49
CA GLU A 224 13.60 26.66 7.81
C GLU A 224 13.60 28.16 8.13
N TYR A 225 14.08 29.03 7.22
CA TYR A 225 14.08 30.47 7.48
C TYR A 225 12.66 31.07 7.64
N GLU A 226 11.65 30.52 6.95
CA GLU A 226 10.25 30.95 7.08
C GLU A 226 9.67 30.49 8.41
N ALA A 227 10.01 29.27 8.84
CA ALA A 227 9.61 28.75 10.14
C ALA A 227 10.22 29.60 11.28
N MET A 228 11.49 29.98 11.20
CA MET A 228 12.10 30.87 12.20
C MET A 228 11.39 32.23 12.31
N ASN A 229 10.89 32.77 11.18
CA ASN A 229 10.12 34.01 11.21
C ASN A 229 8.76 33.86 11.94
N LEU A 230 8.18 32.67 11.93
CA LEU A 230 6.94 32.35 12.64
C LEU A 230 7.15 31.96 14.10
N LEU A 231 8.38 31.57 14.49
CA LEU A 231 8.75 31.27 15.88
C LEU A 231 8.98 32.58 16.67
N ARG A 232 7.91 33.36 16.81
CA ARG A 232 7.87 34.58 17.61
C ARG A 232 6.68 34.53 18.57
N ASP A 233 6.87 35.04 19.78
CA ASP A 233 5.78 35.17 20.75
C ASP A 233 4.84 36.35 20.40
N ALA A 234 3.82 36.58 21.23
CA ALA A 234 2.88 37.70 21.05
C ALA A 234 3.55 39.10 21.16
N ASN A 235 4.71 39.18 21.81
CA ASN A 235 5.49 40.41 21.97
C ASN A 235 6.55 40.57 20.87
N GLY A 236 6.65 39.62 19.93
CA GLY A 236 7.67 39.58 18.89
C GLY A 236 9.04 39.07 19.35
N GLN A 237 9.15 38.58 20.59
CA GLN A 237 10.35 37.93 21.11
C GLN A 237 10.66 36.67 20.31
N ASP A 238 11.95 36.47 20.04
CA ASP A 238 12.43 35.32 19.31
C ASP A 238 12.36 34.05 20.18
N ILE A 239 11.54 33.09 19.76
CA ILE A 239 11.42 31.77 20.38
C ILE A 239 11.94 30.68 19.43
N SER A 240 12.86 31.02 18.53
CA SER A 240 13.44 30.11 17.55
C SER A 240 14.06 28.86 18.18
N PHE A 241 14.53 28.90 19.42
CA PHE A 241 15.08 27.71 20.12
C PHE A 241 14.12 26.51 20.16
N LEU A 242 12.82 26.76 19.96
CA LEU A 242 11.76 25.74 19.83
C LEU A 242 11.84 24.90 18.54
N TYR A 243 12.67 25.25 17.56
CA TYR A 243 12.73 24.50 16.29
C TYR A 243 13.09 23.02 16.47
N LYS A 244 13.80 22.67 17.56
CA LYS A 244 14.16 21.28 17.91
C LYS A 244 12.94 20.45 18.33
N CYS A 245 11.83 21.11 18.67
CA CYS A 245 10.56 20.49 19.01
C CYS A 245 9.63 20.33 17.80
N LEU A 246 10.13 20.57 16.58
CA LEU A 246 9.35 20.39 15.35
C LEU A 246 9.76 19.15 14.55
N PRO A 247 8.79 18.36 14.07
CA PRO A 247 9.08 17.31 13.10
C PRO A 247 9.50 17.93 11.76
N SER A 248 10.70 17.59 11.30
CA SER A 248 11.27 18.04 10.02
C SER A 248 11.35 16.95 8.95
N GLY A 249 11.29 17.40 7.69
CA GLY A 249 11.56 16.61 6.50
C GLY A 249 12.66 17.23 5.64
N ILE A 250 13.35 16.39 4.88
CA ILE A 250 14.45 16.77 4.00
C ILE A 250 13.95 16.88 2.56
N PHE A 251 14.32 17.97 1.87
CA PHE A 251 14.01 18.18 0.46
C PHE A 251 15.27 18.46 -0.35
N ASP A 252 15.33 17.94 -1.58
CA ASP A 252 16.40 18.27 -2.52
C ASP A 252 16.22 19.67 -3.14
N SER A 253 17.16 20.07 -3.99
CA SER A 253 17.11 21.35 -4.71
C SER A 253 15.93 21.47 -5.70
N TRP A 254 15.33 20.34 -6.08
CA TRP A 254 14.16 20.25 -6.98
C TRP A 254 12.84 20.04 -6.23
N ASP A 255 12.85 20.29 -4.92
CA ASP A 255 11.70 20.16 -4.01
C ASP A 255 11.07 18.76 -4.03
N ASN A 256 11.90 17.72 -4.23
CA ASN A 256 11.53 16.34 -3.96
C ASN A 256 11.85 16.00 -2.51
N PHE A 257 10.89 15.37 -1.85
CA PHE A 257 11.06 14.86 -0.51
C PHE A 257 12.10 13.72 -0.49
N GLY A 258 13.20 13.94 0.22
CA GLY A 258 14.35 13.05 0.35
C GLY A 258 14.32 12.16 1.60
N GLY A 259 13.56 12.52 2.64
CA GLY A 259 13.43 11.67 3.83
C GLY A 259 13.15 12.46 5.11
N VAL A 260 13.37 11.79 6.24
CA VAL A 260 13.09 12.30 7.60
C VAL A 260 14.28 13.01 8.22
N GLY A 261 14.02 14.13 8.91
CA GLY A 261 14.95 14.80 9.79
C GLY A 261 15.38 16.18 9.29
N PRO A 262 16.27 16.85 10.04
CA PRO A 262 16.96 18.02 9.52
C PRO A 262 17.96 17.61 8.44
N ALA A 263 18.18 18.50 7.46
CA ALA A 263 19.21 18.31 6.46
C ALA A 263 20.61 18.38 7.10
N SER A 264 21.49 17.45 6.74
CA SER A 264 22.90 17.46 7.18
C SER A 264 23.85 18.13 6.19
N THR A 265 23.40 18.38 4.95
CA THR A 265 24.22 18.94 3.88
C THR A 265 23.54 20.17 3.29
N HIS A 266 24.34 21.15 2.85
CA HIS A 266 23.84 22.40 2.26
C HIS A 266 23.05 22.19 0.94
N ALA A 267 23.21 21.04 0.28
CA ALA A 267 22.44 20.70 -0.92
C ALA A 267 20.99 20.33 -0.62
N MET A 268 20.69 20.02 0.65
CA MET A 268 19.39 19.60 1.13
C MET A 268 18.79 20.71 2.00
N LYS A 269 17.46 20.86 1.92
CA LYS A 269 16.70 21.87 2.68
C LYS A 269 15.91 21.19 3.78
N THR A 270 15.96 21.74 4.99
CA THR A 270 15.04 21.39 6.08
C THR A 270 13.71 22.09 5.86
N MET A 271 12.61 21.34 5.90
CA MET A 271 11.26 21.89 5.83
C MET A 271 10.39 21.39 6.98
N TYR A 272 9.45 22.24 7.38
CA TYR A 272 8.51 22.02 8.48
C TYR A 272 7.08 22.12 7.96
N LEU A 273 6.15 21.44 8.60
CA LEU A 273 4.73 21.66 8.32
C LEU A 273 4.29 22.96 9.00
N GLN A 274 3.77 23.93 8.25
CA GLN A 274 3.37 25.23 8.79
C GLN A 274 2.42 25.09 9.99
N SER A 275 1.44 24.19 9.91
CA SER A 275 0.49 23.96 11.01
C SER A 275 1.14 23.42 12.27
N ASP A 276 2.26 22.69 12.16
CA ASP A 276 2.98 22.18 13.33
C ASP A 276 3.78 23.31 13.99
N VAL A 277 4.32 24.26 13.21
CA VAL A 277 4.97 25.48 13.72
C VAL A 277 3.97 26.34 14.48
N GLU A 278 2.84 26.68 13.86
CA GLU A 278 1.77 27.48 14.47
C GLU A 278 1.23 26.83 15.75
N LYS A 279 1.02 25.52 15.72
CA LYS A 279 0.57 24.76 16.90
C LYS A 279 1.59 24.82 18.03
N LEU A 280 2.88 24.65 17.75
CA LEU A 280 3.92 24.70 18.76
C LEU A 280 4.03 26.08 19.41
N VAL A 281 3.95 27.14 18.61
CA VAL A 281 3.94 28.53 19.10
C VAL A 281 2.72 28.78 19.99
N ALA A 282 1.54 28.36 19.56
CA ALA A 282 0.31 28.51 20.34
C ALA A 282 0.36 27.74 21.67
N GLU A 283 0.91 26.52 21.67
CA GLU A 283 1.12 25.73 22.89
C GLU A 283 2.11 26.41 23.84
N TYR A 284 3.22 26.93 23.32
CA TYR A 284 4.21 27.65 24.12
C TYR A 284 3.63 28.91 24.77
N ILE A 285 2.90 29.74 24.00
CA ILE A 285 2.26 30.96 24.53
C ILE A 285 1.28 30.59 25.63
N LYS A 286 0.38 29.64 25.37
CA LYS A 286 -0.61 29.20 26.35
C LYS A 286 0.01 28.66 27.64
N ASP A 287 1.05 27.84 27.55
CA ASP A 287 1.66 27.22 28.74
C ASP A 287 2.60 28.18 29.51
N SER A 288 3.05 29.25 28.86
CA SER A 288 3.86 30.32 29.48
C SER A 288 3.03 31.44 30.10
N GLU A 289 1.78 31.62 29.67
CA GLU A 289 0.84 32.58 30.28
C GLU A 289 0.72 32.36 31.79
N GLY A 290 0.97 33.42 32.56
CA GLY A 290 0.89 33.41 34.03
C GLY A 290 2.18 32.99 34.74
N ARG A 291 3.24 32.64 34.02
CA ARG A 291 4.57 32.39 34.60
C ARG A 291 5.40 33.67 34.62
N ALA A 292 6.06 33.97 35.73
CA ALA A 292 6.95 35.12 35.82
C ALA A 292 8.20 34.89 34.94
N ALA A 293 8.52 35.84 34.05
CA ALA A 293 9.54 35.67 33.01
C ALA A 293 10.93 35.25 33.55
N ASP A 294 11.32 35.72 34.74
CA ASP A 294 12.66 35.50 35.29
C ASP A 294 12.70 34.54 36.49
N SER A 295 11.60 33.88 36.82
CA SER A 295 11.60 32.96 37.96
C SER A 295 12.40 31.68 37.66
N GLU A 296 13.08 31.16 38.68
CA GLU A 296 13.74 29.85 38.64
C GLU A 296 12.76 28.74 38.22
N GLU A 297 11.50 28.88 38.66
CA GLU A 297 10.41 27.97 38.29
C GLU A 297 10.14 27.98 36.77
N THR A 298 10.11 29.15 36.14
CA THR A 298 9.92 29.27 34.68
C THR A 298 11.06 28.62 33.91
N ARG A 299 12.31 28.80 34.36
CA ARG A 299 13.48 28.16 33.72
C ARG A 299 13.43 26.63 33.84
N ASN A 300 13.09 26.11 35.02
CA ASN A 300 12.95 24.67 35.23
C ASN A 300 11.76 24.06 34.46
N TRP A 301 10.63 24.78 34.42
CA TRP A 301 9.49 24.41 33.59
C TRP A 301 9.89 24.34 32.11
N LEU A 302 10.54 25.38 31.59
CA LEU A 302 10.94 25.46 30.17
C LEU A 302 11.88 24.31 29.80
N ALA A 303 12.90 24.04 30.63
CA ALA A 303 13.82 22.93 30.41
C ALA A 303 13.10 21.58 30.37
N THR A 304 12.20 21.34 31.33
CA THR A 304 11.41 20.10 31.40
C THR A 304 10.47 19.94 30.21
N TRP A 305 9.74 21.01 29.86
CA TRP A 305 8.81 21.04 28.74
C TRP A 305 9.53 20.84 27.41
N LEU A 306 10.66 21.53 27.20
CA LEU A 306 11.47 21.41 25.99
C LEU A 306 12.03 20.00 25.82
N SER A 307 12.60 19.43 26.89
CA SER A 307 13.14 18.06 26.90
C SER A 307 12.06 17.04 26.53
N ALA A 308 10.86 17.17 27.11
CA ALA A 308 9.73 16.30 26.79
C ALA A 308 9.32 16.41 25.31
N LYS A 309 9.23 17.63 24.76
CA LYS A 309 8.88 17.85 23.34
C LYS A 309 9.95 17.34 22.38
N ILE A 310 11.23 17.59 22.67
CA ILE A 310 12.36 17.08 21.86
C ILE A 310 12.30 15.56 21.82
N LYS A 311 12.11 14.89 22.97
CA LYS A 311 12.02 13.43 23.05
C LYS A 311 10.91 12.87 22.15
N VAL A 312 9.72 13.48 22.15
CA VAL A 312 8.61 13.07 21.26
C VAL A 312 8.99 13.19 19.78
N VAL A 313 9.65 14.29 19.40
CA VAL A 313 10.11 14.49 18.00
C VAL A 313 11.19 13.49 17.62
N GLU A 314 12.15 13.19 18.50
CA GLU A 314 13.19 12.20 18.28
C GLU A 314 12.60 10.80 18.10
N GLU A 315 11.65 10.40 18.96
CA GLU A 315 10.91 9.13 18.83
C GLU A 315 10.17 9.07 17.49
N ARG A 316 9.52 10.16 17.08
CA ARG A 316 8.84 10.28 15.80
C ARG A 316 9.79 10.20 14.61
N HIS A 317 10.97 10.82 14.68
CA HIS A 317 12.01 10.73 13.64
C HIS A 317 12.57 9.30 13.55
N ALA A 318 12.86 8.67 14.68
CA ALA A 318 13.33 7.30 14.73
C ALA A 318 12.30 6.34 14.13
N PHE A 319 11.03 6.49 14.51
CA PHE A 319 9.93 5.73 13.92
C PHE A 319 9.83 5.94 12.40
N ALA A 320 9.84 7.19 11.94
CA ALA A 320 9.67 7.51 10.54
C ALA A 320 10.85 6.99 9.68
N LYS A 321 12.09 7.09 10.17
CA LYS A 321 13.28 6.48 9.53
C LYS A 321 13.15 4.96 9.46
N LYS A 322 12.75 4.30 10.56
CA LYS A 322 12.54 2.85 10.59
C LYS A 322 11.45 2.41 9.60
N MET A 323 10.37 3.19 9.47
CA MET A 323 9.31 2.96 8.48
C MET A 323 9.81 3.10 7.05
N GLU A 324 10.56 4.16 6.73
CA GLU A 324 11.12 4.36 5.38
C GLU A 324 12.08 3.22 4.99
N LEU A 325 12.94 2.80 5.91
CA LEU A 325 13.85 1.66 5.70
C LEU A 325 13.09 0.35 5.49
N TRP A 326 12.05 0.09 6.29
CA TRP A 326 11.23 -1.10 6.13
C TRP A 326 10.49 -1.11 4.79
N GLU A 327 9.95 0.04 4.35
CA GLU A 327 9.30 0.16 3.04
C GLU A 327 10.28 -0.05 1.89
N GLU A 328 11.49 0.51 1.99
CA GLU A 328 12.54 0.34 0.99
C GLU A 328 13.05 -1.10 0.91
N SER A 329 13.28 -1.73 2.07
CA SER A 329 13.64 -3.15 2.15
C SER A 329 12.56 -4.02 1.51
N THR A 330 11.29 -3.81 1.88
CA THR A 330 10.16 -4.56 1.29
C THR A 330 10.06 -4.37 -0.23
N ARG A 331 10.28 -3.14 -0.73
CA ARG A 331 10.33 -2.86 -2.18
C ARG A 331 11.48 -3.59 -2.86
N SER A 332 12.67 -3.53 -2.26
CA SER A 332 13.89 -4.15 -2.78
C SER A 332 13.76 -5.67 -2.82
N SER A 333 13.29 -6.31 -1.74
CA SER A 333 13.03 -7.75 -1.68
C SER A 333 12.05 -8.21 -2.77
N ARG A 334 10.94 -7.48 -2.97
CA ARG A 334 10.00 -7.79 -4.07
C ARG A 334 10.64 -7.63 -5.44
N SER A 335 11.48 -6.61 -5.63
CA SER A 335 12.21 -6.42 -6.89
C SER A 335 13.18 -7.57 -7.16
N PHE A 336 13.87 -8.04 -6.12
CA PHE A 336 14.77 -9.19 -6.19
C PHE A 336 14.00 -10.47 -6.52
N GLU A 337 12.92 -10.75 -5.79
CA GLU A 337 12.04 -11.91 -6.03
C GLU A 337 11.45 -11.88 -7.45
N HIS A 338 11.07 -10.70 -7.94
CA HIS A 338 10.62 -10.54 -9.32
C HIS A 338 11.72 -10.88 -10.33
N GLN A 339 12.97 -10.49 -10.07
CA GLN A 339 14.09 -10.78 -10.95
C GLN A 339 14.45 -12.27 -10.95
N GLU A 340 14.45 -12.90 -9.77
CA GLU A 340 14.64 -14.34 -9.61
C GLU A 340 13.53 -15.14 -10.32
N ASN A 341 12.28 -14.73 -10.18
CA ASN A 341 11.17 -15.36 -10.88
C ASN A 341 11.30 -15.25 -12.42
N LYS A 342 11.81 -14.12 -12.93
CA LYS A 342 12.05 -13.94 -14.37
C LYS A 342 13.19 -14.83 -14.86
N SER A 343 14.31 -14.93 -14.13
CA SER A 343 15.42 -15.81 -14.51
C SER A 343 15.03 -17.29 -14.42
N ALA A 344 14.33 -17.69 -13.36
CA ALA A 344 13.79 -19.05 -13.21
C ALA A 344 12.84 -19.42 -14.36
N ARG A 345 11.99 -18.48 -14.80
CA ARG A 345 11.14 -18.65 -15.99
C ARG A 345 11.95 -18.85 -17.27
N GLN A 346 13.00 -18.05 -17.46
CA GLN A 346 13.86 -18.14 -18.62
C GLN A 346 14.50 -19.53 -18.72
N VAL A 347 15.07 -20.03 -17.61
CA VAL A 347 15.67 -21.37 -17.52
C VAL A 347 14.63 -22.45 -17.78
N PHE A 348 13.51 -22.42 -17.05
CA PHE A 348 12.45 -23.42 -17.18
C PHE A 348 11.89 -23.51 -18.62
N PHE A 349 11.61 -22.39 -19.27
CA PHE A 349 11.09 -22.41 -20.64
C PHE A 349 12.14 -22.83 -21.67
N LYS A 350 13.42 -22.49 -21.48
CA LYS A 350 14.52 -23.02 -22.32
C LYS A 350 14.61 -24.54 -22.22
N GLU A 351 14.61 -25.08 -21.02
CA GLU A 351 14.65 -26.54 -20.79
C GLU A 351 13.44 -27.27 -21.38
N GLN A 352 12.24 -26.70 -21.24
CA GLN A 352 11.02 -27.29 -21.79
C GLN A 352 10.97 -27.20 -23.33
N ALA A 353 11.49 -26.13 -23.92
CA ALA A 353 11.58 -25.96 -25.37
C ALA A 353 12.54 -26.96 -26.03
N LEU A 354 13.63 -27.30 -25.35
CA LEU A 354 14.57 -28.33 -25.80
C LEU A 354 13.97 -29.74 -25.81
N LYS A 355 12.92 -30.00 -25.02
CA LYS A 355 12.20 -31.29 -24.97
C LYS A 355 11.14 -31.45 -26.06
N LEU A 356 10.91 -30.42 -26.88
CA LEU A 356 9.92 -30.48 -27.96
C LEU A 356 10.44 -31.28 -29.16
N THR A 357 9.53 -31.68 -30.04
CA THR A 357 9.84 -32.36 -31.30
C THR A 357 9.17 -31.60 -32.45
N PRO A 358 9.92 -30.86 -33.30
CA PRO A 358 11.37 -30.64 -33.23
C PRO A 358 11.79 -29.78 -32.01
N PRO A 359 13.03 -29.95 -31.49
CA PRO A 359 13.53 -29.15 -30.38
C PRO A 359 13.72 -27.70 -30.85
N ILE A 360 13.26 -26.74 -30.05
CA ILE A 360 13.45 -25.31 -30.34
C ILE A 360 14.72 -24.86 -29.63
N THR A 361 15.70 -24.38 -30.40
CA THR A 361 16.99 -23.92 -29.87
C THR A 361 16.83 -22.62 -29.07
N ALA A 362 17.79 -22.33 -28.19
CA ALA A 362 17.76 -21.10 -27.38
C ALA A 362 17.71 -19.82 -28.24
N LYS A 363 18.40 -19.81 -29.39
CA LYS A 363 18.44 -18.67 -30.33
C LYS A 363 17.09 -18.46 -31.04
N GLU A 364 16.44 -19.54 -31.47
CA GLU A 364 15.09 -19.48 -32.05
C GLU A 364 14.07 -19.03 -31.01
N LEU A 365 14.18 -19.57 -29.79
CA LEU A 365 13.30 -19.21 -28.68
C LEU A 365 13.42 -17.72 -28.33
N GLU A 366 14.64 -17.18 -28.28
CA GLU A 366 14.89 -15.76 -28.07
C GLU A 366 14.41 -14.88 -29.23
N SER A 367 14.14 -15.45 -30.40
CA SER A 367 13.54 -14.75 -31.54
C SER A 367 12.01 -14.71 -31.48
N CYS A 368 11.38 -15.58 -30.67
CA CYS A 368 9.92 -15.70 -30.54
C CYS A 368 9.33 -14.56 -29.69
N PRO A 369 8.43 -13.70 -30.21
CA PRO A 369 7.81 -12.62 -29.44
C PRO A 369 6.98 -13.12 -28.24
N SER A 370 6.36 -14.29 -28.35
CA SER A 370 5.59 -14.87 -27.24
C SER A 370 6.48 -15.28 -26.07
N TYR A 371 7.69 -15.78 -26.34
CA TYR A 371 8.68 -16.08 -25.31
C TYR A 371 9.14 -14.81 -24.57
N LYS A 372 9.53 -13.76 -25.31
CA LYS A 372 9.95 -12.46 -24.72
C LYS A 372 8.90 -11.89 -23.77
N ARG A 373 7.62 -11.96 -24.14
CA ARG A 373 6.52 -11.52 -23.27
C ARG A 373 6.36 -12.42 -22.04
N ALA A 374 6.54 -13.73 -22.18
CA ALA A 374 6.34 -14.69 -21.10
C ALA A 374 7.41 -14.60 -20.00
N ILE A 375 8.67 -14.32 -20.34
CA ILE A 375 9.78 -14.21 -19.38
C ILE A 375 9.75 -12.90 -18.59
N VAL A 376 9.10 -11.85 -19.09
CA VAL A 376 8.99 -10.55 -18.39
C VAL A 376 8.00 -10.61 -17.21
N ILE A 377 7.10 -11.60 -17.20
CA ILE A 377 6.08 -11.75 -16.15
C ILE A 377 6.75 -12.18 -14.83
N PRO A 378 6.67 -11.40 -13.75
CA PRO A 378 7.31 -11.70 -12.47
C PRO A 378 6.46 -12.69 -11.66
N LYS A 379 6.34 -13.92 -12.15
CA LYS A 379 5.68 -15.03 -11.45
C LYS A 379 6.58 -16.24 -11.50
N ALA A 380 6.51 -17.13 -10.52
CA ALA A 380 7.21 -18.39 -10.61
C ALA A 380 6.83 -19.15 -11.90
N PRO A 381 7.76 -19.87 -12.54
CA PRO A 381 7.43 -20.78 -13.63
C PRO A 381 6.49 -21.89 -13.13
N ASN A 382 5.54 -22.30 -13.97
CA ASN A 382 4.68 -23.44 -13.69
C ASN A 382 4.26 -24.14 -14.99
N ASN A 383 3.88 -25.41 -14.89
CA ASN A 383 3.47 -26.23 -16.04
C ASN A 383 2.30 -25.61 -16.81
N THR A 384 1.31 -25.05 -16.12
CA THR A 384 0.16 -24.39 -16.76
C THR A 384 0.59 -23.24 -17.67
N SER A 385 1.55 -22.42 -17.23
CA SER A 385 2.07 -21.30 -18.02
C SER A 385 2.87 -21.78 -19.24
N TRP A 386 3.53 -22.92 -19.13
CA TRP A 386 4.18 -23.59 -20.25
C TRP A 386 3.17 -24.14 -21.25
N ASP A 387 2.12 -24.82 -20.79
CA ASP A 387 1.09 -25.40 -21.66
C ASP A 387 0.39 -24.32 -22.51
N LEU A 388 0.19 -23.13 -21.94
CA LEU A 388 -0.36 -21.96 -22.65
C LEU A 388 0.64 -21.32 -23.64
N LEU A 389 1.93 -21.43 -23.37
CA LEU A 389 3.00 -20.82 -24.16
C LEU A 389 3.44 -21.72 -25.32
N LYS A 390 3.56 -23.03 -25.06
CA LYS A 390 4.00 -24.08 -25.99
C LYS A 390 3.37 -23.99 -27.39
N PRO A 391 2.04 -23.94 -27.57
CA PRO A 391 1.46 -23.91 -28.92
C PRO A 391 1.85 -22.64 -29.70
N LYS A 392 2.12 -21.52 -29.02
CA LYS A 392 2.56 -20.28 -29.65
C LYS A 392 4.01 -20.38 -30.10
N LEU A 393 4.88 -20.96 -29.26
CA LEU A 393 6.29 -21.14 -29.57
C LEU A 393 6.48 -22.09 -30.76
N VAL A 394 5.76 -23.21 -30.79
CA VAL A 394 5.84 -24.16 -31.91
C VAL A 394 5.44 -23.48 -33.22
N LYS A 395 4.36 -22.68 -33.21
CA LYS A 395 3.92 -21.91 -34.38
C LYS A 395 4.96 -20.87 -34.81
N GLU A 396 5.42 -20.03 -33.88
CA GLU A 396 6.40 -18.96 -34.15
C GLU A 396 7.75 -19.52 -34.63
N ALA A 397 8.22 -20.62 -34.03
CA ALA A 397 9.46 -21.29 -34.45
C ALA A 397 9.32 -21.91 -35.85
N ALA A 398 8.18 -22.54 -36.18
CA ALA A 398 7.94 -23.06 -37.51
C ALA A 398 7.92 -21.93 -38.58
N GLU A 399 7.32 -20.78 -38.27
CA GLU A 399 7.31 -19.61 -39.15
C GLU A 399 8.73 -19.04 -39.35
N LEU A 400 9.55 -18.98 -38.30
CA LEU A 400 10.95 -18.55 -38.38
C LEU A 400 11.80 -19.51 -39.22
N ALA A 401 11.63 -20.82 -39.03
CA ALA A 401 12.32 -21.83 -39.82
C ALA A 401 11.93 -21.78 -41.31
N ALA A 402 10.65 -21.52 -41.62
CA ALA A 402 10.20 -21.34 -42.99
C ALA A 402 10.80 -20.09 -43.66
N LYS A 403 10.90 -18.98 -42.92
CA LYS A 403 11.53 -17.74 -43.40
C LYS A 403 13.02 -17.91 -43.66
N GLY A 404 13.75 -18.59 -42.76
CA GLY A 404 15.18 -18.87 -42.96
C GLY A 404 15.46 -19.65 -44.24
N LYS A 405 14.63 -20.66 -44.55
CA LYS A 405 14.75 -21.44 -45.79
C LYS A 405 14.49 -20.61 -47.06
N MET A 406 13.58 -19.65 -47.02
CA MET A 406 13.34 -18.75 -48.16
C MET A 406 14.50 -17.78 -48.40
N GLU A 407 15.16 -17.32 -47.33
CA GLU A 407 16.30 -16.40 -47.45
C GLU A 407 17.55 -17.11 -47.97
N GLU A 408 17.79 -18.36 -47.52
CA GLU A 408 18.94 -19.15 -47.97
C GLU A 408 18.79 -19.72 -49.40
N SER A 409 17.55 -19.94 -49.85
CA SER A 409 17.27 -20.34 -51.24
C SER A 409 17.24 -19.18 -52.22
N ARG A 410 17.38 -17.93 -51.76
CA ARG A 410 17.56 -16.79 -52.66
C ARG A 410 18.96 -16.91 -53.26
N PRO A 411 19.11 -17.21 -54.57
CA PRO A 411 20.43 -17.28 -55.18
C PRO A 411 21.14 -15.95 -54.93
N PRO A 412 22.46 -15.93 -54.74
CA PRO A 412 23.22 -14.69 -54.62
C PRO A 412 23.01 -13.92 -55.91
N THR A 413 22.00 -13.06 -55.94
CA THR A 413 21.80 -12.10 -57.01
C THR A 413 23.03 -11.23 -56.94
N ALA A 414 23.95 -11.48 -57.88
CA ALA A 414 25.16 -10.72 -58.06
C ALA A 414 24.80 -9.24 -57.89
N SER A 415 25.40 -8.60 -56.89
CA SER A 415 25.41 -7.16 -56.76
C SER A 415 25.89 -6.61 -58.10
N THR A 416 24.95 -6.12 -58.90
CA THR A 416 25.25 -5.19 -59.98
C THR A 416 25.82 -3.95 -59.33
N SER A 417 27.14 -3.93 -59.26
CA SER A 417 27.96 -2.75 -59.08
C SER A 417 27.46 -1.63 -59.99
N GLY A 418 27.31 -0.44 -59.43
CA GLY A 418 27.21 0.80 -60.21
C GLY A 418 25.95 1.60 -59.93
N ILE A 419 26.00 2.44 -58.90
CA ILE A 419 25.77 3.89 -59.03
C ILE A 419 26.55 4.54 -57.88
N SER A 420 27.73 4.99 -58.25
CA SER A 420 28.55 5.94 -57.51
C SER A 420 27.73 7.22 -57.34
N THR A 421 27.40 7.59 -56.11
CA THR A 421 26.97 8.96 -55.79
C THR A 421 28.14 9.64 -55.11
N PRO A 422 28.64 10.79 -55.61
CA PRO A 422 29.91 11.36 -55.17
C PRO A 422 29.82 11.97 -53.77
N SER A 423 30.86 11.73 -52.98
CA SER A 423 31.16 12.44 -51.74
C SER A 423 31.38 13.93 -52.02
N SER A 424 30.47 14.79 -51.57
CA SER A 424 30.83 16.16 -51.23
C SER A 424 31.29 16.17 -49.77
N SER A 425 32.59 16.36 -49.61
CA SER A 425 33.30 16.73 -48.40
C SER A 425 32.63 17.91 -47.69
N ILE A 426 32.25 17.71 -46.43
CA ILE A 426 32.17 18.77 -45.43
C ILE A 426 32.79 18.21 -44.15
N ASP A 427 33.93 18.79 -43.80
CA ASP A 427 34.55 18.74 -42.49
C ASP A 427 33.57 19.21 -41.42
N GLY A 428 33.43 18.46 -40.34
CA GLY A 428 32.57 18.86 -39.23
C GLY A 428 32.50 17.82 -38.12
N GLN A 429 33.39 17.96 -37.14
CA GLN A 429 33.26 17.58 -35.72
C GLN A 429 32.41 16.33 -35.39
N LEU A 430 33.12 15.27 -35.01
CA LEU A 430 32.63 14.12 -34.26
C LEU A 430 31.81 14.53 -33.02
N PRO A 431 30.58 14.00 -32.84
CA PRO A 431 30.04 13.78 -31.51
C PRO A 431 30.21 12.30 -31.14
N TYR A 432 30.83 12.09 -29.98
CA TYR A 432 30.88 10.85 -29.23
C TYR A 432 29.53 10.10 -29.26
N THR A 433 29.47 8.94 -29.89
CA THR A 433 28.37 7.99 -29.72
C THR A 433 28.57 7.24 -28.41
N HIS A 434 27.93 7.74 -27.35
CA HIS A 434 27.80 7.05 -26.08
C HIS A 434 26.98 5.76 -26.26
N SER A 435 27.61 4.62 -26.01
CA SER A 435 26.94 3.34 -25.76
C SER A 435 26.03 3.48 -24.53
N TYR A 436 24.71 3.49 -24.75
CA TYR A 436 23.69 3.61 -23.69
C TYR A 436 22.80 2.35 -23.58
N LEU A 437 23.36 1.17 -23.81
CA LEU A 437 22.59 -0.08 -23.71
C LEU A 437 23.23 -1.16 -22.82
N ASP A 438 24.09 -0.77 -21.86
CA ASP A 438 24.67 -1.67 -20.85
C ASP A 438 24.44 -1.25 -19.39
N LYS A 439 23.55 -0.27 -19.12
CA LYS A 439 23.27 0.22 -17.75
C LYS A 439 21.91 -0.17 -17.16
N ILE A 440 21.18 -1.12 -17.75
CA ILE A 440 19.89 -1.61 -17.21
C ILE A 440 19.97 -3.08 -16.77
N LEU A 441 21.13 -3.53 -16.29
CA LEU A 441 21.24 -4.71 -15.42
C LEU A 441 22.34 -4.38 -14.41
N GLY A 442 21.95 -4.16 -13.16
CA GLY A 442 22.89 -3.88 -12.07
C GLY A 442 23.80 -5.08 -11.82
N GLY A 443 25.00 -5.06 -12.39
CA GLY A 443 26.11 -5.88 -11.95
C GLY A 443 26.69 -5.27 -10.68
N GLN A 444 26.33 -5.82 -9.52
CA GLN A 444 27.14 -5.68 -8.32
C GLN A 444 28.33 -6.61 -8.48
N GLU A 445 29.49 -6.05 -8.80
CA GLU A 445 30.78 -6.71 -8.60
C GLU A 445 31.01 -6.87 -7.10
N SER A 446 30.90 -8.10 -6.62
CA SER A 446 31.39 -8.52 -5.31
C SER A 446 32.91 -8.46 -5.31
N ARG A 447 33.50 -7.44 -4.68
CA ARG A 447 34.90 -7.48 -4.27
C ARG A 447 35.03 -8.30 -2.97
N PRO A 448 35.97 -9.25 -2.89
CA PRO A 448 36.21 -10.01 -1.67
C PRO A 448 36.94 -9.14 -0.64
N PHE A 449 36.35 -9.01 0.55
CA PHE A 449 37.05 -8.48 1.72
C PHE A 449 38.02 -9.56 2.21
N THR A 450 39.31 -9.32 2.05
CA THR A 450 40.37 -10.12 2.67
C THR A 450 40.41 -9.81 4.16
N SER A 451 40.16 -10.85 4.96
CA SER A 451 40.39 -10.89 6.41
C SER A 451 41.89 -10.80 6.70
N SER A 452 42.32 -9.71 7.34
CA SER A 452 43.62 -9.61 7.99
C SER A 452 43.46 -9.83 9.50
N THR A 453 43.95 -11.00 9.91
CA THR A 453 44.21 -11.43 11.28
C THR A 453 45.38 -10.63 11.86
N SER A 454 45.22 -10.08 13.07
CA SER A 454 46.35 -9.78 13.95
C SER A 454 46.00 -10.07 15.41
N ALA A 455 46.66 -11.09 15.96
CA ALA A 455 46.94 -11.24 17.38
C ALA A 455 47.80 -10.04 17.84
N SER A 456 47.64 -9.45 19.01
CA SER A 456 48.09 -9.91 20.34
C SER A 456 47.61 -8.81 21.30
N THR A 457 47.23 -9.01 22.56
CA THR A 457 48.18 -9.12 23.68
C THR A 457 47.37 -9.35 24.96
N SER A 458 47.85 -10.29 25.76
CA SER A 458 47.45 -10.60 27.13
C SER A 458 47.65 -9.43 28.10
N ALA A 459 46.67 -9.16 28.95
CA ALA A 459 46.91 -8.61 30.29
C ALA A 459 45.79 -9.03 31.25
N SER A 460 46.22 -9.76 32.26
CA SER A 460 45.52 -10.25 33.42
C SER A 460 45.02 -9.12 34.33
N THR A 461 43.78 -9.22 34.81
CA THR A 461 43.44 -8.68 36.13
C THR A 461 42.27 -9.45 36.74
N SER A 462 42.57 -10.05 37.89
CA SER A 462 41.69 -10.58 38.92
C SER A 462 40.67 -9.55 39.42
N ALA A 463 39.45 -9.99 39.75
CA ALA A 463 38.90 -9.90 41.12
C ALA A 463 37.35 -10.01 41.15
N SER A 464 36.88 -10.61 42.25
CA SER A 464 35.58 -10.41 42.90
C SER A 464 34.32 -10.90 42.19
N THR A 465 34.04 -12.19 42.35
CA THR A 465 32.68 -12.71 42.53
C THR A 465 32.10 -12.18 43.84
N SER A 466 31.01 -11.42 43.76
CA SER A 466 30.16 -11.08 44.90
C SER A 466 28.70 -11.38 44.57
N ASP A 467 28.01 -11.79 45.63
CA ASP A 467 26.79 -12.57 45.65
C ASP A 467 25.58 -11.92 44.99
N VAL A 468 24.84 -12.74 44.23
CA VAL A 468 23.50 -12.42 43.72
C VAL A 468 22.49 -12.82 44.80
N HIS A 469 22.05 -11.83 45.58
CA HIS A 469 20.84 -11.94 46.39
C HIS A 469 19.60 -11.95 45.48
N ILE A 470 18.88 -13.07 45.49
CA ILE A 470 17.54 -13.22 44.92
C ILE A 470 16.54 -12.59 45.92
N LEU A 471 15.78 -11.58 45.48
CA LEU A 471 14.56 -11.13 46.15
C LEU A 471 13.36 -11.23 45.19
N PRO A 472 12.16 -11.54 45.72
CA PRO A 472 10.98 -11.84 44.91
C PRO A 472 10.28 -10.57 44.42
N ASN A 473 9.83 -10.62 43.17
CA ASN A 473 9.10 -9.57 42.50
C ASN A 473 7.66 -9.53 43.04
N SER A 474 7.29 -8.41 43.66
CA SER A 474 5.94 -8.12 44.13
C SER A 474 5.13 -7.39 43.06
N THR A 475 3.98 -7.97 42.78
CA THR A 475 2.83 -7.49 42.03
C THR A 475 2.37 -6.11 42.51
N PHE A 476 2.25 -5.10 41.64
CA PHE A 476 1.18 -4.08 41.66
C PHE A 476 1.26 -3.24 40.37
N GLY A 477 0.42 -3.57 39.39
CA GLY A 477 0.14 -2.72 38.24
C GLY A 477 -1.21 -2.04 38.44
N GLN A 478 -1.20 -0.74 38.70
CA GLN A 478 -2.39 0.11 38.55
C GLN A 478 -2.48 0.67 37.13
N PRO A 479 -3.69 0.81 36.56
CA PRO A 479 -3.89 1.35 35.22
C PRO A 479 -3.90 2.89 35.24
N TYR A 480 -3.02 3.50 34.46
CA TYR A 480 -3.12 4.91 34.11
C TYR A 480 -4.27 5.09 33.11
N ALA A 481 -5.34 5.75 33.56
CA ALA A 481 -6.39 6.27 32.71
C ALA A 481 -5.85 7.46 31.90
N HIS A 482 -5.66 7.28 30.60
CA HIS A 482 -5.39 8.37 29.67
C HIS A 482 -6.70 9.07 29.28
N PRO A 483 -6.79 10.41 29.33
CA PRO A 483 -7.94 11.13 28.81
C PRO A 483 -7.95 11.07 27.28
N TYR A 484 -9.05 10.54 26.74
CA TYR A 484 -9.41 10.57 25.33
C TYR A 484 -9.45 12.03 24.84
N LEU A 485 -8.53 12.41 23.97
CA LEU A 485 -8.69 13.58 23.10
C LEU A 485 -9.44 13.12 21.86
N ASP A 486 -10.76 13.29 21.89
CA ASP A 486 -11.64 13.12 20.74
C ASP A 486 -11.23 14.11 19.64
N MET A 487 -10.55 13.61 18.61
CA MET A 487 -10.63 14.24 17.29
C MET A 487 -12.04 13.99 16.75
N VAL A 488 -12.96 14.90 17.11
CA VAL A 488 -14.28 14.99 16.50
C VAL A 488 -14.09 15.22 15.00
N LEU A 489 -14.32 14.17 14.21
CA LEU A 489 -14.63 14.33 12.80
C LEU A 489 -15.97 15.06 12.74
N GLY A 490 -15.92 16.36 12.43
CA GLY A 490 -17.12 17.19 12.31
C GLY A 490 -18.14 16.57 11.35
N PRO A 491 -19.45 16.81 11.58
CA PRO A 491 -20.50 16.30 10.70
C PRO A 491 -20.30 16.80 9.26
N PRO A 492 -20.68 16.00 8.25
CA PRO A 492 -20.59 16.43 6.86
C PRO A 492 -21.43 17.69 6.63
N PRO A 493 -20.98 18.62 5.77
CA PRO A 493 -21.70 19.86 5.50
C PRO A 493 -23.12 19.54 5.00
N GLN A 494 -24.12 20.06 5.72
CA GLN A 494 -25.49 20.04 5.24
C GLN A 494 -25.56 20.85 3.95
N ARG A 495 -25.96 20.21 2.86
CA ARG A 495 -26.32 20.90 1.62
C ARG A 495 -27.57 21.72 1.90
N SER A 496 -27.41 23.04 2.00
CA SER A 496 -28.51 23.98 1.87
C SER A 496 -29.09 23.85 0.46
N HIS A 497 -30.34 23.39 0.39
CA HIS A 497 -31.14 23.53 -0.82
C HIS A 497 -31.57 25.01 -0.92
N PRO A 498 -31.33 25.69 -2.06
CA PRO A 498 -32.08 26.90 -2.36
C PRO A 498 -33.49 26.52 -2.83
N PHE A 499 -34.41 27.42 -2.52
CA PHE A 499 -35.86 27.42 -2.81
C PHE A 499 -36.28 26.80 -4.15
#